data_AF-V4K7G6-F1
#
_entry.id   AF-V4K7G6-F1
#
_cell.length_a   1.000
_cell.length_b   1.000
_cell.length_c   1.000
_cell.angle_alpha   90.00
_cell.angle_beta   90.00
_cell.angle_gamma   90.00
#
_symmetry.space_group_name_H-M   'P 1'
#
loop_
_entity.id
_entity.type
_entity.pdbx_description
1 polymer ?
#
loop_
_entity_poly.entity_id
_entity_poly.type
_entity_poly.pdbx_seq_one_letter_code
_entity_poly.pdbx_strand_id
1 'polypeptide(L)'
;MAYSPSSSGLVEVGKLSIVGVTLRRELGSRATGSCRYVAFTGGILAKGVAEFLSESFQLKLVEKPTDNYVDVTLSEGGSVSIVARGREGKLLGPVLRVRPLAGCCEGST
;
A
#
# COMPACT_ATOMS: atom_id res chain seq x y z
N MET A 1 15.37 17.00 5.74
CA MET A 1 15.80 16.01 6.75
C MET A 1 15.73 14.63 6.11
N ALA A 2 16.82 13.86 6.12
CA ALA A 2 16.78 12.47 5.68
C ALA A 2 16.33 11.60 6.86
N TYR A 3 15.25 10.82 6.67
CA TYR A 3 14.81 9.82 7.62
C TYR A 3 15.90 8.74 7.78
N SER A 4 16.32 8.46 9.01
CA SER A 4 17.10 7.27 9.33
C SER A 4 16.25 6.35 10.23
N PRO A 5 16.05 5.08 9.86
CA PRO A 5 15.39 4.10 10.73
C PRO A 5 16.07 3.93 12.10
N SER A 6 17.33 4.36 12.22
CA SER A 6 18.14 4.30 13.44
C SER A 6 18.04 5.56 14.31
N SER A 7 17.18 6.52 13.96
CA SER A 7 17.02 7.75 14.74
C SER A 7 16.40 7.43 16.10
N SER A 8 16.96 8.01 17.17
CA SER A 8 16.38 7.90 18.50
C SER A 8 14.97 8.50 18.54
N GLY A 9 14.03 7.82 19.22
CA GLY A 9 12.64 8.28 19.37
C GLY A 9 11.66 7.82 18.29
N LEU A 10 12.07 6.97 17.35
CA LEU A 10 11.15 6.31 16.42
C LEU A 10 10.56 5.04 17.04
N VAL A 11 9.26 4.84 16.85
CA VAL A 11 8.53 3.62 17.24
C VAL A 11 8.06 2.92 15.97
N GLU A 12 8.34 1.61 15.85
CA GLU A 12 7.79 0.81 14.75
C GLU A 12 6.28 0.64 14.95
N VAL A 13 5.48 1.28 14.10
CA VAL A 13 4.01 1.19 14.12
C VAL A 13 3.46 0.02 13.30
N GLY A 14 4.33 -0.63 12.52
CA GLY A 14 4.03 -1.86 11.79
C GLY A 14 4.99 -2.07 10.63
N LYS A 15 4.89 -3.25 10.01
CA LYS A 15 5.85 -3.73 9.03
C LYS A 15 5.23 -4.67 8.00
N LEU A 16 5.54 -4.42 6.74
CA LEU A 16 5.15 -5.30 5.63
C LEU A 16 6.40 -5.93 5.01
N SER A 17 6.37 -7.25 4.83
CA SER A 17 7.42 -7.97 4.11
C SER A 17 7.21 -7.88 2.62
N ILE A 18 8.13 -7.22 1.91
CA ILE A 18 8.11 -7.14 0.45
C ILE A 18 8.58 -8.49 -0.11
N VAL A 19 7.70 -9.18 -0.84
CA VAL A 19 7.99 -10.46 -1.51
C VAL A 19 8.15 -10.32 -3.02
N GLY A 20 7.86 -9.13 -3.57
CA GLY A 20 8.14 -8.82 -4.96
C GLY A 20 7.94 -7.34 -5.26
N VAL A 21 8.72 -6.82 -6.21
CA VAL A 21 8.61 -5.44 -6.70
C VAL A 21 8.72 -5.46 -8.21
N THR A 22 7.86 -4.70 -8.87
CA THR A 22 8.03 -4.33 -10.28
C THR A 22 8.09 -2.82 -10.38
N LEU A 23 9.22 -2.28 -10.83
CA LEU A 23 9.42 -0.84 -10.85
C LEU A 23 8.62 -0.20 -11.97
N ARG A 24 8.20 1.05 -11.76
CA ARG A 24 7.43 1.83 -12.75
C ARG A 24 8.08 1.84 -14.14
N ARG A 25 9.42 1.91 -14.20
CA ARG A 25 10.21 1.91 -15.46
C ARG A 25 10.13 0.59 -16.22
N GLU A 26 9.97 -0.52 -15.52
CA GLU A 26 9.79 -1.85 -16.13
C GLU A 26 8.38 -1.99 -16.72
N LEU A 27 7.41 -1.27 -16.13
CA LEU A 27 6.02 -1.20 -16.59
C LEU A 27 5.80 -0.20 -17.73
N GLY A 28 6.87 0.42 -18.26
CA GLY A 28 6.79 1.42 -19.33
C GLY A 28 6.08 2.73 -18.94
N SER A 29 5.73 2.92 -17.67
CA SER A 29 5.06 4.14 -17.20
C SER A 29 6.05 5.23 -16.82
N ARG A 30 5.73 6.47 -17.19
CA ARG A 30 6.43 7.69 -16.72
C ARG A 30 5.56 8.55 -15.81
N ALA A 31 4.31 8.14 -15.56
CA ALA A 31 3.38 8.93 -14.77
C ALA A 31 3.84 9.03 -13.31
N THR A 32 3.69 10.22 -12.73
CA THR A 32 3.96 10.51 -11.32
C THR A 32 2.70 11.13 -10.71
N GLY A 33 2.54 10.98 -9.41
CA GLY A 33 1.45 11.60 -8.69
C GLY A 33 1.46 11.21 -7.22
N SER A 34 0.70 11.96 -6.42
CA SER A 34 0.43 11.65 -5.02
C SER A 34 -0.96 11.03 -4.88
N CYS A 35 -1.08 10.02 -4.03
CA CYS A 35 -2.36 9.45 -3.64
C CYS A 35 -2.81 10.05 -2.31
N ARG A 36 -4.10 10.33 -2.16
CA ARG A 36 -4.72 10.72 -0.88
C ARG A 36 -5.69 9.67 -0.34
N TYR A 37 -6.00 8.69 -1.17
CA TYR A 37 -6.97 7.65 -0.90
C TYR A 37 -6.30 6.29 -0.93
N VAL A 38 -6.86 5.36 -0.18
CA VAL A 38 -6.57 3.93 -0.30
C VAL A 38 -7.90 3.20 -0.44
N ALA A 39 -7.95 2.22 -1.34
CA ALA A 39 -9.08 1.35 -1.55
C ALA A 39 -8.58 -0.09 -1.58
N PHE A 40 -9.43 -1.04 -1.20
CA PHE A 40 -9.08 -2.45 -1.25
C PHE A 40 -10.12 -3.27 -1.99
N THR A 41 -9.64 -4.35 -2.60
CA THR A 41 -10.48 -5.38 -3.22
C THR A 41 -10.06 -6.75 -2.71
N GLY A 42 -11.00 -7.51 -2.16
CA GLY A 42 -10.79 -8.86 -1.67
C GLY A 42 -10.93 -9.01 -0.15
N GLY A 43 -10.49 -10.16 0.38
CA GLY A 43 -10.74 -10.59 1.75
C GLY A 43 -9.97 -9.81 2.84
N ILE A 44 -10.07 -10.29 4.08
CA ILE A 44 -9.61 -9.60 5.30
C ILE A 44 -8.14 -9.15 5.27
N LEU A 45 -7.27 -9.89 4.58
CA LEU A 45 -5.85 -9.52 4.42
C LEU A 45 -5.67 -8.23 3.62
N ALA A 46 -6.43 -8.04 2.53
CA ALA A 46 -6.34 -6.82 1.73
C ALA A 46 -6.91 -5.62 2.50
N LYS A 47 -8.01 -5.82 3.23
CA LYS A 47 -8.58 -4.82 4.14
C LYS A 47 -7.56 -4.38 5.19
N GLY A 48 -6.94 -5.31 5.92
CA GLY A 48 -5.96 -4.99 6.96
C GLY A 48 -4.73 -4.26 6.43
N VAL A 49 -4.23 -4.63 5.24
CA VAL A 49 -3.14 -3.88 4.60
C VAL A 49 -3.59 -2.45 4.22
N ALA A 50 -4.81 -2.28 3.73
CA ALA A 50 -5.33 -0.95 3.40
C ALA A 50 -5.53 -0.06 4.64
N GLU A 51 -6.01 -0.62 5.75
CA GLU A 51 -6.10 0.06 7.04
C GLU A 51 -4.72 0.47 7.55
N PHE A 52 -3.75 -0.45 7.53
CA PHE A 52 -2.37 -0.15 7.91
C PHE A 52 -1.75 0.99 7.07
N LEU A 53 -2.00 1.00 5.75
CA LEU A 53 -1.54 2.10 4.87
C LEU A 53 -2.29 3.41 5.14
N SER A 54 -3.59 3.33 5.46
CA SER A 54 -4.41 4.49 5.82
C SER A 54 -3.83 5.20 7.03
N GLU A 55 -3.49 4.46 8.07
CA GLU A 55 -2.92 4.99 9.32
C GLU A 55 -1.47 5.46 9.12
N SER A 56 -0.62 4.62 8.53
CA SER A 56 0.82 4.88 8.40
C SER A 56 1.14 6.07 7.50
N PHE A 57 0.35 6.26 6.44
CA PHE A 57 0.58 7.30 5.43
C PHE A 57 -0.50 8.40 5.42
N GLN A 58 -1.40 8.40 6.42
CA GLN A 58 -2.51 9.36 6.54
C GLN A 58 -3.38 9.41 5.26
N LEU A 59 -3.62 8.26 4.64
CA LEU A 59 -4.50 8.13 3.48
C LEU A 59 -5.94 7.94 3.96
N LYS A 60 -6.92 8.42 3.19
CA LYS A 60 -8.33 8.16 3.48
C LYS A 60 -8.77 6.83 2.87
N LEU A 61 -9.17 5.87 3.71
CA LEU A 61 -9.79 4.62 3.27
C LEU A 61 -11.17 4.91 2.63
N VAL A 62 -11.38 4.44 1.39
CA VAL A 62 -12.61 4.65 0.62
C VAL A 62 -12.98 3.40 -0.18
N GLU A 63 -14.28 3.19 -0.40
CA GLU A 63 -14.77 2.11 -1.27
C GLU A 63 -14.62 2.47 -2.75
N LYS A 64 -14.88 3.74 -3.10
CA LYS A 64 -14.85 4.24 -4.48
C LYS A 64 -13.97 5.51 -4.56
N PRO A 65 -12.71 5.38 -4.97
CA PRO A 65 -11.81 6.52 -5.10
C PRO A 65 -12.24 7.42 -6.27
N THR A 66 -12.28 8.73 -6.01
CA THR A 66 -12.63 9.77 -7.01
C THR A 66 -11.40 10.49 -7.59
N ASP A 67 -10.21 10.19 -7.07
CA ASP A 67 -8.93 10.71 -7.53
C ASP A 67 -7.84 9.63 -7.38
N ASN A 68 -6.58 10.00 -7.61
CA ASN A 68 -5.42 9.12 -7.41
C ASN A 68 -5.46 8.40 -6.06
N TYR A 69 -5.29 7.09 -6.09
CA TYR A 69 -5.46 6.22 -4.93
C TYR A 69 -4.46 5.08 -4.90
N VAL A 70 -4.27 4.49 -3.74
CA VAL A 70 -3.56 3.22 -3.57
C VAL A 70 -4.59 2.10 -3.63
N ASP A 71 -4.42 1.21 -4.60
CA ASP A 71 -5.23 0.00 -4.80
C ASP A 71 -4.56 -1.18 -4.09
N VAL A 72 -5.29 -1.81 -3.17
CA VAL A 72 -4.82 -2.93 -2.35
C VAL A 72 -5.63 -4.18 -2.67
N THR A 73 -5.00 -5.15 -3.33
CA THR A 73 -5.74 -6.31 -3.87
C THR A 73 -5.13 -7.62 -3.40
N LEU A 74 -5.97 -8.52 -2.90
CA LEU A 74 -5.52 -9.88 -2.57
C LEU A 74 -5.07 -10.58 -3.85
N SER A 75 -3.83 -11.07 -3.85
CA SER A 75 -3.24 -11.83 -4.95
C SER A 75 -3.29 -13.33 -4.66
N GLU A 76 -3.14 -14.13 -5.71
CA GLU A 76 -3.03 -15.58 -5.59
C GLU A 76 -1.87 -15.98 -4.66
N GLY A 77 -2.06 -17.02 -3.87
CA GLY A 77 -1.04 -17.50 -2.91
C GLY A 77 -0.91 -16.67 -1.62
N GLY A 78 -1.94 -15.91 -1.25
CA GLY A 78 -2.03 -15.23 0.06
C GLY A 78 -1.14 -14.00 0.22
N SER A 79 -0.64 -13.45 -0.89
CA SER A 79 0.07 -12.16 -0.90
C SER A 79 -0.89 -11.01 -1.23
N VAL A 80 -0.50 -9.78 -0.90
CA VAL A 80 -1.30 -8.58 -1.19
C VAL A 80 -0.51 -7.70 -2.17
N SER A 81 -1.17 -7.26 -3.23
CA SER A 81 -0.62 -6.30 -4.19
C SER A 81 -0.99 -4.88 -3.76
N ILE A 82 -0.02 -3.97 -3.81
CA ILE A 82 -0.18 -2.54 -3.51
C ILE A 82 0.23 -1.77 -4.76
N VAL A 83 -0.71 -1.01 -5.32
CA VAL A 83 -0.52 -0.31 -6.60
C VAL A 83 -1.01 1.13 -6.49
N ALA A 84 -0.13 2.11 -6.73
CA ALA A 84 -0.55 3.50 -6.86
C ALA A 84 -1.16 3.74 -8.25
N ARG A 85 -2.45 4.10 -8.27
CA ARG A 85 -3.23 4.35 -9.49
C ARG A 85 -3.62 5.81 -9.60
N GLY A 86 -3.53 6.35 -10.80
CA GLY A 86 -4.03 7.65 -11.15
C GLY A 86 -5.43 7.61 -11.74
N ARG A 87 -5.96 8.79 -12.05
CA ARG A 87 -7.14 8.91 -12.91
C ARG A 87 -6.96 8.08 -14.19
N GLU A 88 -8.02 7.42 -14.64
CA GLU A 88 -8.01 6.49 -15.79
C GLU A 88 -7.20 5.20 -15.57
N GLY A 89 -6.82 4.87 -14.33
CA GLY A 89 -6.16 3.61 -13.99
C GLY A 89 -4.66 3.55 -14.30
N LYS A 90 -4.04 4.69 -14.67
CA LYS A 90 -2.60 4.79 -14.98
C LYS A 90 -1.76 4.45 -13.74
N LEU A 91 -0.66 3.73 -13.94
CA LEU A 91 0.28 3.38 -12.87
C LEU A 91 1.17 4.58 -12.51
N LEU A 92 1.12 5.02 -11.25
CA LEU A 92 1.87 6.18 -10.75
C LEU A 92 3.18 5.81 -10.06
N GLY A 93 3.37 4.53 -9.73
CA GLY A 93 4.48 4.05 -8.92
C GLY A 93 4.85 2.59 -9.21
N PRO A 94 5.70 1.97 -8.36
CA PRO A 94 5.96 0.54 -8.43
C PRO A 94 4.71 -0.27 -8.08
N VAL A 95 4.69 -1.52 -8.52
CA VAL A 95 3.78 -2.55 -8.01
C VAL A 95 4.53 -3.30 -6.92
N LEU A 96 4.00 -3.27 -5.70
CA LEU A 96 4.56 -4.01 -4.57
C LEU A 96 3.71 -5.24 -4.30
N ARG A 97 4.35 -6.39 -4.11
CA ARG A 97 3.71 -7.57 -3.52
C ARG A 97 4.25 -7.75 -2.13
N VAL A 98 3.35 -7.84 -1.16
CA VAL A 98 3.69 -7.95 0.25
C VAL A 98 3.02 -9.15 0.90
N ARG A 99 3.60 -9.59 2.02
CA ARG A 99 2.91 -10.44 2.99
C ARG A 99 2.83 -9.69 4.31
N PRO A 100 1.63 -9.62 4.94
CA PRO A 100 1.53 -9.16 6.31
C PRO A 100 2.39 -10.04 7.22
N LEU A 101 3.14 -9.42 8.13
CA LEU A 101 3.76 -10.15 9.23
C LEU A 101 2.69 -10.42 10.30
N ALA A 102 2.82 -11.53 11.02
CA ALA A 102 1.91 -11.84 12.12
C ALA A 102 1.81 -10.64 13.09
N GLY A 103 0.60 -10.21 13.42
CA GLY A 103 0.32 -9.05 14.27
C GLY A 103 0.19 -7.69 13.58
N CYS A 104 0.45 -7.55 12.27
CA CYS A 104 0.33 -6.24 11.57
C CYS A 104 -1.09 -5.87 11.09
N CYS A 105 -2.01 -6.84 11.04
CA CYS A 105 -3.36 -6.66 10.47
C CYS A 105 -4.45 -7.25 11.37
N GLU A 106 -4.13 -7.58 12.61
CA GLU A 106 -5.12 -8.00 13.60
C GLU A 106 -5.77 -6.73 14.15
N GLY A 107 -6.77 -6.22 13.42
CA GLY A 107 -7.64 -5.16 13.92
C GLY A 107 -8.21 -5.59 15.26
N SER A 108 -8.09 -4.71 16.26
CA SER A 108 -8.66 -4.92 17.59
C SER A 108 -10.15 -5.26 17.46
N THR A 109 -10.52 -6.46 17.90
CA THR A 109 -11.91 -6.90 18.09
C THR A 109 -12.60 -6.07 19.17
#